data_AF-A0A7X5N4I1-F1
#
_entry.id   AF-A0A7X5N4I1-F1
#
_cell.length_a   1.000
_cell.length_b   1.000
_cell.length_c   1.000
_cell.angle_alpha   90.00
_cell.angle_beta   90.00
_cell.angle_gamma   90.00
#
_symmetry.space_group_name_H-M   'P 1'
#
loop_
_entity.id
_entity.type
_entity.pdbx_description
1 polymer ?
#
loop_
_entity_poly.entity_id
_entity_poly.type
_entity_poly.pdbx_seq_one_letter_code
_entity_poly.pdbx_strand_id
1 'polypeptide(L)'
;FLQVAMGWFLRDTKLALVQMPHYFFSPDPFERNLDTHGKVPNEGELFYGLLQDGNDQWNATFFCGSCAVIKRTALEEVGGVAVETVT
;
A
#
# COMPACT_ATOMS: atom_id res chain seq x y z
N PHE A 1 7.73 -9.66 6.40
CA PHE A 1 6.47 -8.90 6.49
C PHE A 1 6.09 -8.60 7.94
N LEU A 2 5.54 -9.54 8.72
CA LEU A 2 5.01 -9.26 10.06
C LEU A 2 6.03 -8.70 11.06
N GLN A 3 7.28 -9.19 11.04
CA GLN A 3 8.36 -8.69 11.90
C GLN A 3 8.61 -7.18 11.72
N VAL A 4 8.40 -6.66 10.50
CA VAL A 4 8.57 -5.24 10.19
C VAL A 4 7.30 -4.45 10.48
N ALA A 5 6.12 -5.01 10.19
CA ALA A 5 4.84 -4.31 10.30
C ALA A 5 4.34 -4.20 11.75
N MET A 6 4.39 -5.28 12.53
CA MET A 6 3.65 -5.38 13.80
C MET A 6 4.18 -4.45 14.89
N GLY A 7 5.47 -4.12 14.88
CA GLY A 7 6.08 -3.23 15.87
C GLY A 7 5.50 -1.82 15.86
N TRP A 8 5.01 -1.34 14.70
CA TRP A 8 4.44 -0.01 14.58
C TRP A 8 3.15 0.17 15.39
N PHE A 9 2.32 -0.87 15.48
CA PHE A 9 1.10 -0.85 16.29
C PHE A 9 1.37 -0.84 17.80
N LEU A 10 2.56 -1.30 18.23
CA LEU A 10 3.00 -1.19 19.62
C LEU A 10 3.61 0.19 19.92
N ARG A 11 4.25 0.80 18.92
CA ARG A 11 4.87 2.13 19.03
C ARG A 11 3.82 3.24 19.07
N ASP A 12 2.77 3.15 18.25
CA ASP A 12 1.69 4.13 18.20
C ASP A 12 0.33 3.45 18.37
N THR A 13 -0.32 3.76 19.50
CA THR A 13 -1.64 3.22 19.86
C THR A 13 -2.76 3.74 18.98
N LYS A 14 -2.57 4.87 18.28
CA LYS A 14 -3.54 5.46 17.34
C LYS A 14 -3.40 4.94 15.91
N LEU A 15 -2.30 4.26 15.59
CA LEU A 15 -2.06 3.74 14.23
C LEU A 15 -3.12 2.72 13.82
N ALA A 16 -3.81 2.95 12.70
CA ALA A 16 -4.88 2.06 12.22
C ALA A 16 -4.46 1.17 11.06
N LEU A 17 -3.48 1.61 10.26
CA LEU A 17 -3.07 0.97 9.01
C LEU A 17 -1.55 1.02 8.88
N VAL A 18 -0.96 -0.07 8.40
CA VAL A 18 0.40 -0.10 7.83
C VAL A 18 0.29 -0.65 6.42
N GLN A 19 0.52 0.19 5.42
CA GLN A 19 0.56 -0.19 4.01
C GLN A 19 2.01 -0.41 3.57
N MET A 20 2.29 -1.50 2.85
CA MET A 20 3.58 -1.74 2.20
C MET A 20 3.49 -1.57 0.68
N PRO A 21 4.59 -1.23 -0.01
CA PRO A 21 4.66 -1.13 -1.46
C PRO A 21 4.17 -2.40 -2.17
N HIS A 22 3.58 -2.24 -3.35
CA HIS A 22 3.39 -3.36 -4.27
C HIS A 22 4.56 -3.45 -5.21
N TYR A 23 5.15 -4.63 -5.30
CA TYR A 23 6.26 -4.93 -6.20
C TYR A 23 5.92 -6.16 -7.02
N PHE A 24 6.07 -6.07 -8.34
CA PHE A 24 5.73 -7.13 -9.28
C PHE A 24 6.99 -7.62 -9.98
N PHE A 25 7.14 -8.95 -10.08
CA PHE A 25 8.29 -9.56 -10.74
C PHE A 25 8.16 -9.66 -12.26
N SER A 26 6.92 -9.72 -12.76
CA SER A 26 6.63 -9.85 -14.19
C SER A 26 6.38 -8.48 -14.81
N PRO A 27 6.86 -8.22 -16.04
CA PRO A 27 6.53 -7.00 -16.75
C PRO A 27 5.03 -6.89 -17.01
N ASP A 28 4.51 -5.68 -16.88
CA ASP A 28 3.17 -5.37 -17.36
C ASP A 28 3.11 -5.40 -18.91
N PRO A 29 1.91 -5.37 -19.52
CA PRO A 29 1.77 -5.41 -20.97
C PRO A 29 2.52 -4.29 -21.71
N PHE A 30 2.62 -3.08 -21.15
CA PHE A 30 3.35 -1.98 -21.79
C PHE A 30 4.84 -2.23 -21.75
N GLU A 31 5.38 -2.59 -20.57
CA GLU A 31 6.79 -2.93 -20.42
C GLU A 31 7.23 -4.06 -21.35
N ARG A 32 6.40 -5.09 -21.45
CA ARG A 32 6.66 -6.24 -22.32
C ARG A 32 6.55 -5.89 -23.80
N ASN A 33 5.48 -5.19 -24.20
CA ASN A 33 5.20 -4.94 -25.62
C ASN A 33 6.12 -3.85 -26.21
N LEU A 34 6.67 -2.96 -25.37
CA LEU A 34 7.60 -1.89 -25.77
C LEU A 34 9.07 -2.22 -25.44
N ASP A 35 9.36 -3.41 -24.90
CA ASP A 35 10.71 -3.84 -24.48
C ASP A 35 11.41 -2.84 -23.52
N THR A 36 10.65 -2.28 -22.57
CA THR A 36 11.16 -1.31 -21.58
C THR A 36 11.40 -1.91 -20.19
N HIS A 37 11.04 -3.18 -19.98
CA HIS A 37 11.24 -3.85 -18.69
C HIS A 37 12.70 -3.77 -18.22
N GLY A 38 12.90 -3.32 -16.97
CA GLY A 38 14.22 -3.12 -16.38
C GLY A 38 15.04 -1.95 -16.96
N LYS A 39 14.53 -1.24 -17.97
CA LYS A 39 15.14 -0.03 -18.55
C LYS A 39 14.42 1.24 -18.07
N VAL A 40 13.10 1.15 -17.91
CA VAL A 40 12.23 2.22 -17.43
C VAL A 40 11.50 1.73 -16.17
N PRO A 41 11.40 2.55 -15.11
CA PRO A 41 10.58 2.26 -13.94
C PRO A 41 9.15 1.83 -14.29
N ASN A 42 8.63 0.84 -13.57
CA ASN A 42 7.24 0.44 -13.68
C ASN A 42 6.31 1.59 -13.26
N GLU A 43 5.12 1.70 -13.88
CA GLU A 43 4.13 2.73 -13.52
C GLU A 43 3.84 2.77 -12.00
N GLY A 44 3.74 1.59 -11.37
CA GLY A 44 3.49 1.46 -9.94
C GLY A 44 4.61 2.02 -9.05
N GLU A 45 5.84 2.14 -9.54
CA GLU A 45 6.98 2.64 -8.74
C GLU A 45 6.82 4.12 -8.39
N LEU A 46 6.18 4.92 -9.25
CA LEU A 46 5.90 6.32 -8.91
C LEU A 46 4.99 6.41 -7.68
N PHE A 47 3.93 5.59 -7.67
CA PHE A 47 2.93 5.63 -6.62
C PHE A 47 3.44 5.03 -5.31
N TYR A 48 3.98 3.81 -5.34
CA TYR A 48 4.45 3.10 -4.14
C TYR A 48 5.84 3.55 -3.67
N GLY A 49 6.59 4.29 -4.49
CA GLY A 49 7.90 4.84 -4.15
C GLY A 49 7.79 6.27 -3.62
N LEU A 50 7.39 7.23 -4.45
CA LEU A 50 7.44 8.64 -4.09
C LEU A 50 6.13 9.17 -3.47
N LEU A 51 4.99 8.82 -4.07
CA LEU A 51 3.72 9.45 -3.71
C LEU A 51 3.16 8.93 -2.38
N GLN A 52 3.23 7.62 -2.11
CA GLN A 52 2.75 7.06 -0.85
C GLN A 52 3.57 7.56 0.35
N ASP A 53 4.89 7.65 0.23
CA ASP A 53 5.75 8.25 1.26
C ASP A 53 5.38 9.72 1.50
N GLY A 54 5.07 10.47 0.42
CA GLY A 54 4.56 11.83 0.51
C GLY A 54 3.21 11.93 1.22
N ASN A 55 2.28 11.00 0.95
CA ASN A 55 0.98 10.95 1.62
C ASN A 55 1.11 10.57 3.10
N ASP A 56 2.05 9.68 3.45
CA ASP A 56 2.31 9.26 4.83
C ASP A 56 2.72 10.44 5.70
N GLN A 57 3.50 11.37 5.14
CA GLN A 57 3.89 12.61 5.81
C GLN A 57 2.68 13.46 6.28
N TRP A 58 1.55 13.34 5.58
CA TRP A 58 0.29 14.03 5.88
C TRP A 58 -0.75 13.12 6.58
N ASN A 59 -0.35 11.93 7.03
CA ASN A 59 -1.25 10.91 7.59
C ASN A 59 -2.41 10.57 6.63
N ALA A 60 -2.10 10.52 5.33
CA ALA A 60 -3.03 10.27 4.23
C ALA A 60 -2.75 8.96 3.47
N THR A 61 -1.85 8.13 3.99
CA THR A 61 -1.66 6.74 3.51
C THR A 61 -2.97 5.98 3.59
N PHE A 62 -3.30 5.22 2.55
CA PHE A 62 -4.55 4.49 2.46
C PHE A 62 -4.35 3.03 2.08
N PHE A 63 -5.38 2.23 2.28
CA PHE A 63 -5.35 0.79 2.02
C PHE A 63 -5.46 0.51 0.52
N CYS A 64 -4.45 -0.17 -0.04
CA CYS A 64 -4.38 -0.48 -1.48
C CYS A 64 -4.84 -1.91 -1.81
N GLY A 65 -5.72 -2.50 -0.99
CA GLY A 65 -6.29 -3.83 -1.24
C GLY A 65 -5.41 -5.02 -0.84
N SER A 66 -4.09 -4.86 -0.81
CA SER A 66 -3.15 -5.91 -0.40
C SER A 66 -1.86 -5.33 0.21
N CYS A 67 -0.98 -6.21 0.72
CA CYS A 67 0.28 -5.83 1.37
C CYS A 67 0.12 -4.88 2.57
N ALA A 68 -0.95 -5.05 3.35
CA ALA A 68 -1.25 -4.20 4.48
C ALA A 68 -1.58 -5.00 5.75
N VAL A 69 -1.41 -4.35 6.90
CA VAL A 69 -1.94 -4.79 8.19
C VAL A 69 -2.90 -3.70 8.70
N ILE A 70 -4.09 -4.12 9.12
CA ILE A 70 -5.15 -3.23 9.61
C ILE A 70 -5.46 -3.58 11.06
N LYS A 71 -5.57 -2.56 11.91
CA LYS A 71 -6.02 -2.72 13.30
C LYS A 71 -7.51 -3.08 13.31
N ARG A 72 -7.82 -4.27 13.81
CA ARG A 72 -9.19 -4.81 13.83
C ARG A 72 -10.20 -3.90 14.52
N THR A 73 -9.86 -3.33 15.67
CA THR A 73 -10.78 -2.45 16.43
C THR A 73 -11.15 -1.21 15.62
N ALA A 74 -10.17 -0.57 14.99
CA ALA A 74 -10.40 0.59 14.13
C ALA A 74 -11.27 0.23 12.91
N LEU A 75 -11.10 -0.96 12.34
CA LEU A 75 -11.93 -1.45 11.24
C LEU A 75 -13.38 -1.71 11.68
N GLU A 76 -13.58 -2.31 12.85
CA GLU A 76 -14.92 -2.57 13.40
C GLU A 76 -15.64 -1.26 13.77
N GLU A 77 -14.92 -0.26 14.27
CA GLU A 77 -15.46 1.08 14.59
C GLU A 77 -16.04 1.81 13.37
N VAL A 78 -15.46 1.60 12.18
CA VAL A 78 -15.94 2.20 10.92
C VAL A 78 -16.96 1.33 10.17
N GLY A 79 -17.39 0.21 10.76
CA GLY A 79 -18.39 -0.69 10.16
C GLY A 79 -17.83 -1.75 9.21
N GLY A 80 -16.52 -1.99 9.23
CA GLY A 80 -15.87 -2.99 8.38
C GLY A 80 -15.30 -2.41 7.09
N VAL A 81 -15.09 -3.29 6.11
CA VAL A 81 -14.63 -2.89 4.77
C VAL A 81 -15.83 -2.40 3.98
N ALA A 82 -15.73 -1.20 3.40
CA ALA A 82 -16.74 -0.64 2.51
C ALA A 82 -16.98 -1.54 1.28
N VAL A 83 -18.23 -1.65 0.85
CA VAL A 83 -18.67 -2.56 -0.24
C VAL A 83 -19.47 -1.85 -1.32
N GLU A 84 -19.68 -0.54 -1.17
CA GLU A 84 -20.56 0.27 -2.01
C GLU A 84 -19.98 0.53 -3.40
N THR A 85 -18.64 0.56 -3.51
CA THR A 85 -17.93 0.80 -4.77
C THR A 85 -16.74 -0.12 -4.92
N VAL A 86 -16.29 -0.29 -6.17
CA VAL A 86 -15.06 -1.00 -6.54
C VAL A 86 -13.91 -0.01 -6.79
N THR A 87 -14.17 1.30 -6.65
CA THR A 87 -13.22 2.41 -6.89
C THR A 87 -12.59 2.93 -5.61
#